data_AF-A0A2K3KML4-F1
#
_entry.id   AF-A0A2K3KML4-F1
#
_cell.length_a   1.000
_cell.length_b   1.000
_cell.length_c   1.000
_cell.angle_alpha   90.00
_cell.angle_beta   90.00
_cell.angle_gamma   90.00
#
_symmetry.space_group_name_H-M   'P 1'
#
loop_
_entity.id
_entity.type
_entity.pdbx_description
1 polymer ?
#
loop_
_entity_poly.entity_id
_entity_poly.type
_entity_poly.pdbx_seq_one_letter_code
_entity_poly.pdbx_strand_id
1 'polypeptide(L)'
;MSAEKLPFVLPAVFTIGPRADDRESLLKYAKLISAHDKQSNHVNELVQGIIEGETRVLAASMTMEEVFKGTKEFKQTVFEKVQLELNQFGLLIYNANVKQLVDVPGHEYFSYLRQKTQMEAANQA
;
A
#
# COMPACT_ATOMS: atom_id res chain seq x y z
N MET A 1 -3.04 -11.39 -0.17
CA MET A 1 -3.43 -12.62 0.55
C MET A 1 -2.88 -12.50 1.95
N SER A 2 -3.68 -12.81 2.98
CA SER A 2 -3.21 -12.89 4.37
C SER A 2 -2.34 -14.14 4.62
N ALA A 3 -1.83 -14.30 5.84
CA ALA A 3 -1.20 -15.54 6.30
C ALA A 3 -2.12 -16.76 6.17
N GLU A 4 -3.43 -16.59 6.33
CA GLU A 4 -4.42 -17.66 6.10
C GLU A 4 -4.76 -17.88 4.62
N LYS A 5 -4.04 -17.21 3.71
CA LYS A 5 -4.31 -17.21 2.26
C LYS A 5 -5.73 -16.72 1.93
N LEU A 6 -6.26 -15.79 2.71
CA LEU A 6 -7.53 -15.15 2.41
C LEU A 6 -7.32 -13.91 1.51
N PRO A 7 -8.09 -13.76 0.43
CA PRO A 7 -8.01 -12.60 -0.44
C PRO A 7 -8.72 -11.39 0.17
N PHE A 8 -8.15 -10.21 -0.09
CA PHE A 8 -8.76 -8.93 0.25
C PHE A 8 -8.29 -7.82 -0.67
N VAL A 9 -9.00 -6.70 -0.66
CA VAL A 9 -8.62 -5.48 -1.38
C VAL A 9 -8.26 -4.40 -0.37
N LEU A 10 -7.11 -3.76 -0.61
CA LEU A 10 -6.66 -2.57 0.11
C LEU A 10 -6.69 -1.37 -0.84
N PRO A 11 -7.76 -0.57 -0.88
CA PRO A 11 -7.79 0.61 -1.72
C PRO A 11 -6.84 1.68 -1.13
N ALA A 12 -5.89 2.14 -1.93
CA ALA A 12 -4.94 3.17 -1.52
C ALA A 12 -4.69 4.17 -2.65
N VAL A 13 -4.42 5.41 -2.27
CA VAL A 13 -4.02 6.49 -3.17
C VAL A 13 -2.69 7.03 -2.69
N PHE A 14 -1.71 7.10 -3.58
CA PHE A 14 -0.39 7.63 -3.29
C PHE A 14 -0.12 8.86 -4.16
N THR A 15 0.47 9.88 -3.56
CA THR A 15 1.03 11.03 -4.27
C THR A 15 2.54 10.88 -4.24
N ILE A 16 3.13 10.59 -5.41
CA ILE A 16 4.55 10.28 -5.56
C ILE A 16 5.14 11.19 -6.63
N GLY A 17 6.36 11.65 -6.40
CA GLY A 17 7.11 12.40 -7.40
C GLY A 17 8.61 12.45 -7.07
N PRO A 18 9.42 13.15 -7.87
CA PRO A 18 10.84 13.27 -7.61
C PRO A 18 11.09 13.99 -6.28
N ARG A 19 12.11 13.55 -5.53
CA ARG A 19 12.63 14.27 -4.37
C ARG A 19 13.41 15.50 -4.86
N ALA A 20 12.74 16.65 -4.91
CA ALA A 20 13.25 17.85 -5.56
C ALA A 20 14.35 18.59 -4.78
N ASP A 21 14.47 18.33 -3.49
CA ASP A 21 15.46 18.92 -2.59
C ASP A 21 16.80 18.16 -2.57
N ASP A 22 16.89 17.01 -3.27
CA ASP A 22 18.10 16.19 -3.34
C ASP A 22 18.59 16.00 -4.79
N ARG A 23 19.79 16.51 -5.08
CA ARG A 23 20.39 16.46 -6.42
C ARG A 23 20.62 15.02 -6.89
N GLU A 24 21.05 14.12 -6.01
CA GLU A 24 21.30 12.72 -6.38
C GLU A 24 19.99 12.01 -6.74
N SER A 25 18.92 12.24 -5.97
CA SER A 25 17.58 11.75 -6.30
C SER A 25 17.07 12.29 -7.63
N LEU A 26 17.27 13.58 -7.92
CA LEU A 26 16.91 14.16 -9.21
C LEU A 26 17.65 13.49 -10.38
N LEU A 27 18.93 13.14 -10.21
CA LEU A 27 19.68 12.40 -11.23
C LEU A 27 19.14 10.98 -11.45
N LYS A 28 18.77 10.27 -10.37
CA LYS A 28 18.13 8.94 -10.47
C LYS A 28 16.79 9.03 -11.20
N TYR A 29 15.97 10.02 -10.84
CA TYR A 29 14.69 10.25 -11.50
C TYR A 29 14.85 10.62 -12.98
N ALA A 30 15.80 11.50 -13.31
CA ALA A 30 16.12 11.85 -14.69
C ALA A 30 16.51 10.62 -15.52
N LYS A 31 17.33 9.73 -14.96
CA LYS A 31 17.69 8.45 -15.62
C LYS A 31 16.46 7.58 -15.85
N LEU A 32 15.59 7.43 -14.84
CA LEU A 32 14.35 6.66 -14.95
C LEU A 32 13.46 7.17 -16.09
N ILE A 33 13.22 8.48 -16.17
CA ILE A 33 12.33 9.04 -17.21
C ILE A 33 12.99 9.14 -18.60
N SER A 34 14.32 9.17 -18.66
CA SER A 34 15.05 9.27 -19.94
C SER A 34 15.01 8.00 -20.78
N ALA A 35 14.78 6.84 -20.14
CA ALA A 35 14.79 5.53 -20.77
C ALA A 35 13.50 5.19 -21.54
N HIS A 36 12.48 6.06 -21.48
CA HIS A 36 11.15 5.74 -22.01
C HIS A 36 10.60 6.85 -22.89
N ASP A 37 9.81 6.45 -23.89
CA ASP A 37 9.07 7.37 -24.74
C ASP A 37 8.17 8.28 -23.88
N LYS A 38 8.02 9.54 -24.29
CA LYS A 38 7.26 10.58 -23.58
C LYS A 38 5.78 10.21 -23.33
N GLN A 39 5.28 9.15 -23.97
CA GLN A 39 3.92 8.61 -23.83
C GLN A 39 3.83 7.34 -22.95
N SER A 40 4.93 6.80 -22.42
CA SER A 40 4.87 5.52 -21.69
C SER A 40 4.28 5.70 -20.28
N ASN A 41 3.41 4.77 -19.88
CA ASN A 41 2.95 4.64 -18.50
C ASN A 41 3.99 3.91 -17.61
N HIS A 42 5.23 3.72 -18.09
CA HIS A 42 6.22 2.85 -17.46
C HIS A 42 6.50 3.22 -16.00
N VAL A 43 6.65 4.52 -15.71
CA VAL A 43 6.88 4.98 -14.33
C VAL A 43 5.70 4.64 -13.42
N ASN A 44 4.47 4.79 -13.91
CA ASN A 44 3.27 4.45 -13.14
C ASN A 44 3.21 2.94 -12.87
N GLU A 45 3.49 2.11 -13.88
CA GLU A 45 3.51 0.65 -13.75
C GLU A 45 4.61 0.17 -12.79
N LEU A 46 5.81 0.75 -12.86
CA LEU A 46 6.91 0.48 -11.94
C LEU A 46 6.51 0.80 -10.50
N VAL A 47 6.02 2.03 -10.26
CA VAL A 47 5.62 2.47 -8.93
C VAL A 47 4.46 1.61 -8.38
N GLN A 48 3.47 1.31 -9.21
CA GLN A 48 2.37 0.42 -8.84
C GLN A 48 2.88 -0.98 -8.48
N GLY A 49 3.80 -1.54 -9.28
CA GLY A 49 4.41 -2.84 -9.02
C GLY A 49 5.16 -2.90 -7.69
N ILE A 50 5.91 -1.85 -7.34
CA ILE A 50 6.58 -1.72 -6.04
C ILE A 50 5.56 -1.69 -4.90
N ILE A 51 4.54 -0.85 -5.00
CA ILE A 51 3.49 -0.72 -3.96
C ILE A 51 2.79 -2.06 -3.75
N GLU A 52 2.38 -2.72 -4.83
CA GLU A 52 1.69 -4.01 -4.75
C GLU A 52 2.61 -5.11 -4.22
N GLY A 53 3.88 -5.14 -4.64
CA GLY A 53 4.88 -6.10 -4.18
C GLY A 53 5.10 -6.01 -2.67
N GLU A 54 5.46 -4.83 -2.17
CA GLU A 54 5.74 -4.62 -0.75
C GLU A 54 4.51 -4.83 0.13
N THR A 55 3.35 -4.36 -0.34
CA THR A 55 2.07 -4.59 0.37
C THR A 55 1.74 -6.08 0.45
N ARG A 56 1.98 -6.83 -0.63
CA ARG A 56 1.72 -8.28 -0.68
C ARG A 56 2.63 -9.06 0.26
N VAL A 57 3.92 -8.70 0.32
CA VAL A 57 4.89 -9.32 1.23
C VAL A 57 4.46 -9.11 2.68
N LEU A 58 4.09 -7.89 3.05
CA LEU A 58 3.64 -7.60 4.41
C LEU A 58 2.33 -8.33 4.74
N ALA A 59 1.34 -8.25 3.85
CA ALA A 59 0.04 -8.90 4.03
C ALA A 59 0.17 -10.42 4.24
N ALA A 60 1.08 -11.08 3.53
CA ALA A 60 1.30 -12.52 3.65
C ALA A 60 1.82 -12.95 5.03
N SER A 61 2.39 -12.03 5.80
CA SER A 61 2.91 -12.30 7.15
C SER A 61 1.91 -12.04 8.28
N MET A 62 0.73 -11.53 7.95
CA MET A 62 -0.29 -11.11 8.93
C MET A 62 -1.58 -11.89 8.74
N THR A 63 -2.24 -12.25 9.84
CA THR A 63 -3.61 -12.79 9.83
C THR A 63 -4.60 -11.71 9.40
N MET A 64 -5.79 -12.11 8.90
CA MET A 64 -6.83 -11.14 8.53
C MET A 64 -7.26 -10.25 9.70
N GLU A 65 -7.29 -10.79 10.92
CA GLU A 65 -7.59 -10.01 12.12
C GLU A 65 -6.50 -8.98 12.41
N GLU A 66 -5.22 -9.32 12.28
CA GLU A 66 -4.12 -8.37 12.46
C GLU A 66 -4.13 -7.29 11.38
N VAL A 67 -4.42 -7.64 10.14
CA VAL A 67 -4.58 -6.68 9.04
C VAL A 67 -5.77 -5.74 9.31
N PHE A 68 -6.87 -6.28 9.85
CA PHE A 68 -8.06 -5.51 10.21
C PHE A 68 -7.81 -4.56 11.40
N LYS A 69 -7.31 -5.08 12.53
CA LYS A 69 -7.09 -4.35 13.79
C LYS A 69 -5.88 -3.41 13.70
N GLY A 70 -4.79 -3.87 13.08
CA GLY A 70 -3.51 -3.18 12.96
C GLY A 70 -3.43 -2.23 11.77
N THR A 71 -4.55 -1.65 11.30
CA THR A 71 -4.54 -0.88 10.05
C THR A 71 -3.56 0.30 10.09
N LYS A 72 -3.29 0.89 11.27
CA LYS A 72 -2.32 2.00 11.38
C LYS A 72 -0.87 1.54 11.23
N GLU A 73 -0.47 0.49 11.94
CA GLU A 73 0.88 -0.08 11.88
C GLU A 73 1.15 -0.72 10.51
N PHE A 74 0.16 -1.42 9.97
CA PHE A 74 0.21 -1.95 8.62
C PHE A 74 0.44 -0.84 7.58
N LYS A 75 -0.34 0.25 7.64
CA LYS A 75 -0.17 1.40 6.74
C LYS A 75 1.23 2.02 6.85
N GLN A 76 1.71 2.20 8.07
CA GLN A 76 3.04 2.77 8.33
C GLN A 76 4.14 1.89 7.75
N THR A 77 4.05 0.58 7.97
CA THR A 77 5.04 -0.39 7.48
C THR A 77 5.02 -0.48 5.95
N VAL A 78 3.84 -0.47 5.31
CA VAL A 78 3.74 -0.39 3.83
C VAL A 78 4.42 0.88 3.34
N PHE A 79 4.13 2.04 3.96
CA PHE A 79 4.71 3.32 3.56
C PHE A 79 6.25 3.28 3.62
N GLU A 80 6.82 2.80 4.72
CA GLU A 80 8.27 2.74 4.92
C GLU A 80 8.97 1.84 3.90
N LYS A 81 8.42 0.63 3.67
CA LYS A 81 8.97 -0.33 2.71
C LYS A 81 8.89 0.19 1.28
N VAL A 82 7.74 0.73 0.87
CA VAL A 82 7.58 1.32 -0.46
C VAL A 82 8.52 2.51 -0.64
N GLN A 83 8.66 3.38 0.36
CA GLN A 83 9.58 4.52 0.26
C GLN A 83 11.03 4.06 0.12
N LEU A 84 11.43 2.97 0.79
CA LEU A 84 12.78 2.41 0.65
C LEU A 84 13.09 1.99 -0.78
N GLU A 85 12.16 1.29 -1.44
CA GLU A 85 12.29 0.90 -2.84
C GLU A 85 12.30 2.11 -3.78
N LEU A 86 11.40 3.07 -3.56
CA LEU A 86 11.30 4.30 -4.37
C LEU A 86 12.56 5.19 -4.29
N ASN A 87 13.32 5.14 -3.20
CA ASN A 87 14.59 5.87 -3.05
C ASN A 87 15.65 5.47 -4.08
N GLN A 88 15.58 4.24 -4.62
CA GLN A 88 16.48 3.78 -5.68
C GLN A 88 16.26 4.55 -6.99
N PHE A 89 15.04 5.08 -7.18
CA PHE A 89 14.62 5.84 -8.35
C PHE A 89 14.56 7.35 -8.11
N GLY A 90 14.94 7.82 -6.91
CA GLY A 90 14.84 9.23 -6.54
C GLY A 90 13.41 9.73 -6.35
N LEU A 91 12.48 8.81 -6.10
CA LEU A 91 11.07 9.10 -5.88
C LEU A 91 10.76 9.22 -4.39
N LEU A 92 9.83 10.11 -4.06
CA LEU A 92 9.35 10.42 -2.73
C LEU A 92 7.83 10.28 -2.69
N ILE A 93 7.32 9.61 -1.66
CA ILE A 93 5.91 9.61 -1.31
C ILE A 93 5.63 10.91 -0.54
N TYR A 94 4.93 11.84 -1.18
CA TYR A 94 4.44 13.06 -0.54
C TYR A 94 3.25 12.80 0.37
N ASN A 95 2.38 11.87 -0.05
CA ASN A 95 1.19 11.49 0.69
C ASN A 95 0.78 10.05 0.35
N ALA A 96 0.22 9.35 1.33
CA ALA A 96 -0.47 8.09 1.12
C ALA A 96 -1.78 8.10 1.92
N ASN A 97 -2.89 7.83 1.22
CA ASN A 97 -4.19 7.64 1.83
C ASN A 97 -4.67 6.21 1.58
N VAL A 98 -4.61 5.40 2.63
CA VAL A 98 -5.08 4.01 2.59
C VAL A 98 -6.48 3.96 3.19
N LYS A 99 -7.46 3.53 2.38
CA LYS A 99 -8.86 3.41 2.76
C LYS A 99 -9.09 2.14 3.59
N GLN A 100 -10.32 1.95 4.02
CA GLN A 100 -10.73 0.74 4.73
C GLN A 100 -10.58 -0.49 3.83
N LEU A 101 -10.13 -1.59 4.42
CA LEU A 101 -10.08 -2.89 3.77
C LEU A 101 -11.48 -3.31 3.32
N VAL A 102 -11.56 -3.88 2.13
CA VAL A 102 -12.82 -4.42 1.60
C VAL A 102 -12.62 -5.87 1.20
N ASP A 103 -13.69 -6.64 1.37
CA ASP A 103 -13.75 -8.01 0.89
C ASP A 103 -13.63 -8.02 -0.65
N VAL A 104 -13.03 -9.07 -1.19
CA VAL A 104 -13.16 -9.35 -2.63
C VAL A 104 -14.60 -9.78 -2.96
N PRO A 105 -15.10 -9.54 -4.18
CA PRO A 105 -16.45 -9.97 -4.56
C PRO A 105 -16.68 -11.47 -4.28
N GLY A 106 -17.79 -11.79 -3.62
CA GLY A 106 -18.13 -13.16 -3.22
C GLY A 106 -17.61 -13.60 -1.84
N HIS A 107 -16.93 -12.72 -1.11
CA HIS A 107 -16.49 -12.93 0.28
C HIS A 107 -17.09 -11.87 1.21
N GLU A 108 -17.34 -12.22 2.47
CA GLU A 108 -17.99 -11.33 3.46
C GLU A 108 -17.25 -11.27 4.81
N TYR A 109 -15.96 -11.60 4.83
CA TYR A 109 -15.20 -11.78 6.06
C TYR A 109 -15.06 -10.47 6.87
N PHE A 110 -14.62 -9.38 6.26
CA PHE A 110 -14.53 -8.08 6.94
C PHE A 110 -15.90 -7.48 7.24
N SER A 111 -16.89 -7.79 6.43
CA SER A 111 -18.28 -7.39 6.68
C SER A 111 -18.82 -8.05 7.95
N TYR A 112 -18.58 -9.35 8.13
CA TYR A 112 -18.92 -10.08 9.36
C TYR A 112 -18.13 -9.59 10.58
N LEU A 113 -16.80 -9.41 10.46
CA LEU A 113 -15.96 -8.90 11.56
C LEU A 113 -16.45 -7.54 12.07
N ARG A 114 -16.81 -6.63 11.17
CA ARG A 114 -17.38 -5.32 11.54
C ARG A 114 -18.65 -5.45 12.35
N GLN A 115 -19.59 -6.30 11.91
CA GLN A 115 -20.83 -6.53 12.66
C GLN A 115 -20.56 -7.11 14.04
N LYS A 116 -19.69 -8.11 14.13
CA LYS A 116 -19.30 -8.73 15.40
C LYS A 116 -18.69 -7.70 16.37
N THR A 117 -17.73 -6.90 15.92
CA THR A 117 -17.11 -5.86 16.76
C THR A 117 -18.10 -4.79 17.21
N GLN A 118 -19.06 -4.41 16.35
CA GLN A 118 -20.12 -3.46 16.74
C GLN A 118 -21.06 -4.04 17.80
N MET A 119 -21.45 -5.31 17.67
CA MET A 119 -22.28 -6.00 18.68
C MET A 119 -21.55 -6.14 20.02
N GLU A 120 -20.27 -6.49 19.99
CA GLU A 120 -19.43 -6.59 21.20
C GLU A 120 -19.31 -5.24 21.91
N ALA A 121 -19.08 -4.15 21.16
CA ALA A 121 -19.03 -2.80 21.72
C ALA A 121 -20.37 -2.35 22.31
N ALA A 122 -21.50 -2.68 21.66
CA ALA A 122 -22.83 -2.35 22.15
C ALA A 122 -23.21 -3.14 23.41
N ASN A 123 -22.72 -4.37 23.57
CA ASN A 123 -22.97 -5.21 24.74
C ASN A 123 -22.07 -4.88 25.95
N GLN A 124 -20.99 -4.10 25.74
CA GLN A 124 -20.06 -3.65 26.79
C GLN A 124 -20.34 -2.21 27.25
N ALA A 125 -21.29 -1.51 26.63
CA ALA A 125 -21.77 -0.18 27.00
C ALA A 125 -22.99 -0.26 27.92
#